data_AF-A0AAV3PVZ0-F1
#
_entry.id   AF-A0AAV3PVZ0-F1
#
_cell.length_a   1.000
_cell.length_b   1.000
_cell.length_c   1.000
_cell.angle_alpha   90.00
_cell.angle_beta   90.00
_cell.angle_gamma   90.00
#
_symmetry.space_group_name_H-M   'P 1'
#
loop_
_entity.id
_entity.type
_entity.pdbx_description
1 polymer ?
#
loop_
_entity_poly.entity_id
_entity_poly.type
_entity_poly.pdbx_seq_one_letter_code
_entity_poly.pdbx_strand_id
1 'polypeptide(L)'
;MPELVEGHVDILAATDYFSKWTEAVPLLSGKKEEEPDFIKSNLIYCKSKKNWHEKMEEALWAYKTRYRTPTESTPYVLVHGVEAVLPLEVQIPSLRVAVNEEITREEATKLRLQELDSLDEHRLNAHQRLESYQSRITKSYNKRVRHRSYQVRDVVFDVRRSIHIQRKNAKMVPKWDGPYVVQETYTSGSYLLADEDGQKVGPINSRYLKRYYP
;
A
#
# COMPACT_ATOMS: atom_id res chain seq x y z
N MET A 1 41.18 15.40 3.35
CA MET A 1 39.71 15.47 3.44
C MET A 1 39.19 15.60 2.01
N PRO A 2 38.70 14.53 1.36
CA PRO A 2 38.01 14.70 0.09
C PRO A 2 36.50 14.88 0.30
N GLU A 3 35.88 15.45 -0.72
CA GLU A 3 34.63 16.20 -0.76
C GLU A 3 33.36 15.37 -0.48
N LEU A 4 32.35 16.06 0.04
CA LEU A 4 30.99 15.55 0.31
C LEU A 4 30.34 15.12 -1.01
N VAL A 5 30.27 13.80 -1.25
CA VAL A 5 29.57 13.21 -2.39
C VAL A 5 28.08 13.56 -2.31
N GLU A 6 27.54 14.07 -3.42
CA GLU A 6 26.12 14.35 -3.63
C GLU A 6 25.26 13.16 -3.19
N GLY A 7 24.38 13.38 -2.23
CA GLY A 7 23.54 12.32 -1.66
C GLY A 7 22.48 11.82 -2.64
N HIS A 8 22.17 10.53 -2.59
CA HIS A 8 21.00 9.95 -3.25
C HIS A 8 19.70 10.60 -2.71
N VAL A 9 18.88 11.16 -3.61
CA VAL A 9 17.66 11.90 -3.24
C VAL A 9 16.39 11.13 -3.61
N ASP A 10 16.41 10.37 -4.70
CA ASP A 10 15.22 9.73 -5.26
C ASP A 10 15.35 8.20 -5.32
N ILE A 11 14.21 7.49 -5.40
CA ILE A 11 14.13 6.03 -5.55
C ILE A 11 13.31 5.70 -6.79
N LEU A 12 13.88 4.95 -7.71
CA LEU A 12 13.11 4.29 -8.76
C LEU A 12 12.72 2.89 -8.26
N ALA A 13 11.43 2.55 -8.28
CA ALA A 13 10.96 1.23 -7.89
C ALA A 13 10.01 0.65 -8.96
N ALA A 14 10.29 -0.58 -9.40
CA ALA A 14 9.39 -1.38 -10.24
C ALA A 14 8.82 -2.51 -9.39
N THR A 15 7.50 -2.68 -9.40
CA THR A 15 6.83 -3.73 -8.63
C THR A 15 5.90 -4.54 -9.50
N ASP A 16 6.11 -5.86 -9.56
CA ASP A 16 5.14 -6.76 -10.17
C ASP A 16 3.87 -6.82 -9.32
N TYR A 17 2.72 -6.56 -9.93
CA TYR A 17 1.47 -6.40 -9.19
C TYR A 17 1.01 -7.70 -8.54
N PHE A 18 1.27 -8.86 -9.16
CA PHE A 18 0.81 -10.15 -8.66
C PHE A 18 1.73 -10.70 -7.57
N SER A 19 2.99 -10.98 -7.90
CA SER A 19 3.98 -11.54 -6.96
C SER A 19 4.36 -10.55 -5.86
N LYS A 20 4.11 -9.25 -6.10
CA LYS A 20 4.60 -8.14 -5.28
C LYS A 20 6.11 -8.13 -5.17
N TRP A 21 6.81 -8.71 -6.16
CA TRP A 21 8.24 -8.57 -6.33
C TRP A 21 8.58 -7.12 -6.63
N THR A 22 9.53 -6.55 -5.89
CA THR A 22 9.96 -5.17 -6.07
C THR A 22 11.45 -5.13 -6.31
N GLU A 23 11.84 -4.39 -7.33
CA GLU A 23 13.21 -3.97 -7.58
C GLU A 23 13.26 -2.46 -7.43
N ALA A 24 14.29 -1.95 -6.77
CA ALA A 24 14.43 -0.52 -6.59
C ALA A 24 15.90 -0.11 -6.59
N VAL A 25 16.17 1.08 -7.11
CA VAL A 25 17.52 1.64 -7.28
C VAL A 25 17.54 3.08 -6.78
N PRO A 26 18.55 3.48 -5.99
CA PRO A 26 18.72 4.87 -5.57
C PRO A 26 19.23 5.73 -6.73
N LEU A 27 18.62 6.90 -6.93
CA LEU A 27 19.00 7.87 -7.96
C LEU A 27 19.65 9.10 -7.33
N LEU A 28 20.68 9.62 -8.02
CA LEU A 28 21.32 10.90 -7.69
C LEU A 28 20.42 12.06 -8.12
N SER A 29 20.40 13.13 -7.33
CA SER A 29 19.48 14.27 -7.49
C SER A 29 19.57 14.87 -8.90
N GLY A 30 18.46 14.83 -9.65
CA GLY A 30 18.41 15.43 -10.99
C GLY A 30 17.09 15.28 -11.75
N LYS A 31 16.15 14.45 -11.27
CA LYS A 31 14.83 14.28 -11.90
C LYS A 31 13.73 14.35 -10.83
N LYS A 32 13.37 15.57 -10.44
CA LYS A 32 12.27 15.81 -9.50
C LYS A 32 10.93 15.41 -10.14
N GLU A 33 10.29 14.39 -9.58
CA GLU A 33 8.84 14.29 -9.58
C GLU A 33 8.38 13.54 -8.31
N GLU A 34 7.51 14.23 -7.59
CA GLU A 34 6.74 13.93 -6.37
C GLU A 34 6.98 12.60 -5.63
N GLU A 35 7.43 12.73 -4.37
CA GLU A 35 7.68 11.64 -3.42
C GLU A 35 6.36 11.06 -2.85
N PRO A 36 6.04 9.77 -3.03
CA PRO A 36 4.85 9.18 -2.43
C PRO A 36 5.11 8.74 -0.98
N ASP A 37 4.18 9.09 -0.09
CA ASP A 37 4.11 8.78 1.36
C ASP A 37 4.15 7.28 1.75
N PHE A 38 4.42 6.38 0.81
CA PHE A 38 4.46 4.93 1.01
C PHE A 38 5.67 4.47 1.83
N ILE A 39 6.81 5.17 1.72
CA ILE A 39 8.10 4.78 2.32
C ILE A 39 8.09 4.88 3.85
N LYS A 40 7.25 5.75 4.44
CA LYS A 40 7.18 5.95 5.90
C LYS A 40 6.61 4.75 6.68
N SER A 41 5.91 3.83 6.01
CA SER A 41 5.15 2.77 6.70
C SER A 41 5.91 1.45 6.89
N ASN A 42 6.95 1.18 6.07
CA ASN A 42 7.61 -0.13 6.03
C ASN A 42 9.11 -0.12 6.32
N LEU A 43 9.76 1.04 6.45
CA LEU A 43 11.18 1.11 6.83
C LEU A 43 11.31 1.09 8.35
N ILE A 44 11.98 0.06 8.88
CA ILE A 44 12.40 0.00 10.28
C ILE A 44 13.28 1.23 10.54
N TYR A 45 12.90 2.00 11.56
CA TYR A 45 13.56 3.20 12.08
C TYR A 45 15.09 3.10 12.02
N CYS A 46 15.71 3.69 11.00
CA CYS A 46 17.14 3.97 10.98
C CYS A 46 17.40 5.28 11.72
N LYS A 47 18.21 5.22 12.79
CA LYS A 47 18.54 6.33 13.69
C LYS A 47 19.27 7.50 12.99
N SER A 48 19.59 7.38 11.70
CA SER A 48 20.20 8.41 10.85
C SER A 48 19.42 8.54 9.54
N LYS A 49 18.76 9.68 9.33
CA LYS A 49 18.06 10.02 8.07
C LYS A 49 18.98 10.17 6.85
N LYS A 50 20.31 10.02 7.00
CA LYS A 50 21.29 10.35 5.96
C LYS A 50 21.71 9.17 5.06
N ASN A 51 21.47 7.92 5.48
CA ASN A 51 22.07 6.75 4.82
C ASN A 51 21.03 5.67 4.44
N TRP A 52 19.81 6.07 4.07
CA TRP A 52 18.76 5.11 3.73
C TRP A 52 19.15 4.19 2.56
N HIS A 53 19.96 4.68 1.62
CA HIS A 53 20.44 3.94 0.46
C HIS A 53 21.33 2.76 0.85
N GLU A 54 22.12 2.86 1.93
CA GLU A 54 22.95 1.76 2.46
C GLU A 54 22.09 0.60 3.00
N LYS A 55 20.87 0.88 3.43
CA LYS A 55 19.94 -0.11 4.02
C LYS A 55 18.84 -0.57 3.07
N MET A 56 18.86 -0.06 1.84
CA MET A 56 17.84 -0.34 0.84
C MET A 56 17.83 -1.81 0.41
N GLU A 57 19.00 -2.39 0.15
CA GLU A 57 19.10 -3.80 -0.26
C GLU A 57 18.62 -4.74 0.86
N GLU A 58 19.01 -4.48 2.10
CA GLU A 58 18.54 -5.23 3.28
C GLU A 58 17.00 -5.14 3.42
N ALA A 59 16.44 -3.95 3.24
CA ALA A 59 14.99 -3.73 3.31
C ALA A 59 14.26 -4.45 2.15
N LEU A 60 14.79 -4.40 0.93
CA LEU A 60 14.25 -5.13 -0.21
C LEU A 60 14.31 -6.65 0.00
N TRP A 61 15.42 -7.16 0.56
CA TRP A 61 15.55 -8.57 0.88
C TRP A 61 14.49 -9.02 1.90
N ALA A 62 14.35 -8.27 3.00
CA ALA A 62 13.32 -8.54 4.00
C ALA A 62 11.91 -8.50 3.39
N TYR A 63 11.63 -7.55 2.50
CA TYR A 63 10.35 -7.44 1.82
C TYR A 63 10.07 -8.63 0.89
N LYS A 64 11.10 -9.14 0.18
CA LYS A 64 11.00 -10.29 -0.73
C LYS A 64 10.81 -11.62 -0.02
N THR A 65 11.40 -11.78 1.17
CA THR A 65 11.35 -13.03 1.95
C THR A 65 10.24 -13.05 3.00
N ARG A 66 9.57 -11.92 3.26
CA ARG A 66 8.48 -11.85 4.22
C ARG A 66 7.19 -12.50 3.69
N TYR A 67 6.61 -13.35 4.52
CA TYR A 67 5.32 -13.99 4.26
C TYR A 67 4.18 -12.99 4.18
N ARG A 68 3.29 -13.16 3.19
CA ARG A 68 2.11 -12.31 2.98
C ARG A 68 0.82 -13.07 3.21
N THR A 69 0.01 -12.58 4.13
CA THR A 69 -1.30 -13.16 4.43
C THR A 69 -2.26 -13.21 3.24
N PRO A 70 -2.33 -12.22 2.31
CA PRO A 70 -3.29 -12.29 1.20
C PRO A 70 -3.00 -13.40 0.18
N THR A 71 -1.73 -13.65 -0.13
CA THR A 71 -1.29 -14.69 -1.09
C THR A 71 -0.88 -15.99 -0.39
N GLU A 72 -0.75 -15.96 0.94
CA GLU A 72 -0.22 -17.04 1.77
C GLU A 72 1.15 -17.56 1.29
N SER A 73 1.98 -16.66 0.76
CA SER A 73 3.30 -16.96 0.18
C SER A 73 4.23 -15.74 0.31
N THR A 74 5.53 -15.94 0.09
CA THR A 74 6.52 -14.86 0.00
C THR A 74 6.66 -14.40 -1.46
N PRO A 75 6.97 -13.12 -1.73
CA PRO A 75 7.27 -12.68 -3.09
C PRO A 75 8.36 -13.50 -3.77
N TYR A 76 9.39 -13.92 -3.02
CA TYR A 76 10.48 -14.74 -3.54
C TYR A 76 10.00 -16.10 -4.08
N VAL A 77 9.13 -16.81 -3.35
CA VAL A 77 8.55 -18.08 -3.81
C VAL A 77 7.73 -17.89 -5.08
N LEU A 78 6.96 -16.80 -5.20
CA LEU A 78 6.15 -16.53 -6.40
C LEU A 78 6.98 -16.19 -7.65
N VAL A 79 8.23 -15.77 -7.49
CA VAL A 79 9.15 -15.50 -8.60
C VAL A 79 10.00 -16.71 -8.93
N HIS A 80 10.57 -17.36 -7.91
CA HIS A 80 11.58 -18.39 -8.08
C HIS A 80 11.07 -19.82 -7.86
N GLY A 81 9.86 -20.04 -7.35
CA GLY A 81 9.28 -21.36 -7.10
C GLY A 81 9.78 -22.05 -5.84
N VAL A 82 10.71 -21.43 -5.12
CA VAL A 82 11.35 -21.97 -3.93
C VAL A 82 11.44 -20.93 -2.84
N GLU A 83 11.56 -21.37 -1.60
CA GLU A 83 11.81 -20.48 -0.48
C GLU A 83 13.23 -19.92 -0.54
N ALA A 84 13.39 -18.65 -0.15
CA ALA A 84 14.70 -18.03 -0.09
C ALA A 84 15.53 -18.64 1.04
N VAL A 85 16.80 -18.92 0.76
CA VAL A 85 17.79 -19.23 1.80
C VAL A 85 18.14 -17.93 2.52
N LEU A 86 17.83 -17.86 3.81
CA LEU A 86 18.12 -16.66 4.61
C LEU A 86 19.61 -16.60 4.97
N PRO A 87 20.21 -15.39 5.11
CA PRO A 87 21.61 -15.26 5.54
C PRO A 87 21.93 -16.01 6.84
N LEU A 88 20.98 -16.05 7.79
CA LEU A 88 21.13 -16.77 9.05
C LEU A 88 21.32 -18.29 8.84
N GLU A 89 20.69 -18.88 7.84
CA GLU A 89 20.81 -20.30 7.53
C GLU A 89 22.12 -20.68 6.86
N VAL A 90 22.80 -19.70 6.26
CA VAL A 90 24.16 -19.88 5.75
C VAL A 90 25.16 -19.73 6.90
N GLN A 91 24.94 -18.76 7.80
CA GLN A 91 25.78 -18.57 8.98
C GLN A 91 25.71 -19.73 9.97
N ILE A 92 24.50 -20.29 10.15
CA ILE A 92 24.23 -21.50 10.92
C ILE A 92 23.71 -22.52 9.93
N PRO A 93 24.58 -23.38 9.36
CA PRO A 93 24.22 -24.28 8.26
C PRO A 93 22.92 -25.03 8.56
N SER A 94 21.86 -24.64 7.86
CA SER A 94 20.58 -25.32 7.96
C SER A 94 20.65 -26.65 7.22
N LEU A 95 19.74 -27.58 7.54
CA LEU A 95 19.72 -28.90 6.89
C LEU A 95 19.67 -28.79 5.36
N ARG A 96 18.89 -27.85 4.81
CA ARG A 96 18.80 -27.66 3.37
C ARG A 96 20.09 -27.10 2.75
N VAL A 97 20.84 -26.27 3.48
CA VAL A 97 22.15 -25.78 3.03
C VAL A 97 23.16 -26.92 3.01
N ALA A 98 23.24 -27.70 4.10
CA ALA A 98 24.15 -28.83 4.21
C ALA A 98 23.89 -29.90 3.13
N VAL A 99 22.63 -30.28 2.92
CA VAL A 99 22.26 -31.23 1.87
C VAL A 99 22.63 -30.68 0.48
N ASN A 100 22.41 -29.39 0.22
CA ASN A 100 22.73 -28.79 -1.07
C ASN A 100 24.24 -28.72 -1.38
N GLU A 101 25.11 -28.74 -0.36
CA GLU A 101 26.57 -28.82 -0.56
C GLU A 101 27.03 -30.19 -1.07
N GLU A 102 26.26 -31.25 -0.80
CA GLU A 102 26.59 -32.64 -1.19
C GLU A 102 25.96 -33.06 -2.53
N ILE A 103 25.05 -32.25 -3.08
CA ILE A 103 24.32 -32.55 -4.32
C ILE A 103 25.22 -32.38 -5.55
N THR A 104 25.16 -33.33 -6.48
CA THR A 104 25.85 -33.21 -7.76
C THR A 104 25.17 -32.17 -8.67
N ARG A 105 25.93 -31.57 -9.59
CA ARG A 105 25.38 -30.56 -10.52
C ARG A 105 24.19 -31.09 -11.32
N GLU A 106 24.22 -32.35 -11.74
CA GLU A 106 23.14 -32.98 -12.51
C GLU A 106 21.87 -33.11 -11.68
N GLU A 107 21.99 -33.58 -10.43
CA GLU A 107 20.86 -33.68 -9.50
C GLU A 107 20.27 -32.30 -9.16
N ALA A 108 21.12 -31.29 -8.92
CA ALA A 108 20.68 -29.92 -8.67
C ALA A 108 19.88 -29.36 -9.86
N THR A 109 20.33 -29.60 -11.09
CA THR A 109 19.59 -29.16 -12.29
C THR A 109 18.23 -29.85 -12.42
N LYS A 110 18.17 -31.15 -12.12
CA LYS A 110 16.92 -31.92 -12.15
C LYS A 110 15.93 -31.43 -11.10
N LEU A 111 16.39 -31.21 -9.86
CA LEU A 111 15.56 -30.66 -8.80
C LEU A 111 15.04 -29.27 -9.18
N ARG A 112 15.90 -28.41 -9.73
CA ARG A 112 15.52 -27.07 -10.15
C ARG A 112 14.44 -27.05 -11.24
N LEU A 113 14.50 -28.00 -12.18
CA LEU A 113 13.45 -28.15 -13.20
C LEU A 113 12.11 -28.55 -12.57
N GLN A 114 12.12 -29.50 -11.63
CA GLN A 114 10.89 -29.92 -10.93
C GLN A 114 10.25 -28.76 -10.13
N GLU A 115 11.07 -27.93 -9.47
CA GLU A 115 10.59 -26.74 -8.77
C GLU A 115 9.93 -25.74 -9.73
N LEU A 116 10.54 -25.52 -10.90
CA LEU A 116 10.00 -24.64 -11.93
C LEU A 116 8.70 -25.18 -12.53
N ASP A 117 8.58 -26.48 -12.73
CA ASP A 117 7.33 -27.11 -13.20
C ASP A 117 6.18 -26.87 -12.20
N SER A 118 6.46 -26.87 -10.89
CA SER A 118 5.46 -26.59 -9.85
C SER A 118 5.13 -25.10 -9.64
N LEU A 119 5.90 -24.19 -10.26
CA LEU A 119 5.79 -22.75 -10.01
C LEU A 119 4.42 -22.18 -10.43
N ASP A 120 3.91 -22.60 -11.59
CA ASP A 120 2.65 -22.08 -12.11
C ASP A 120 1.46 -22.53 -11.25
N GLU A 121 1.52 -23.73 -10.68
CA GLU A 121 0.54 -24.20 -9.70
C GLU A 121 0.56 -23.34 -8.43
N HIS A 122 1.75 -23.04 -7.90
CA HIS A 122 1.89 -22.14 -6.75
C HIS A 122 1.31 -20.75 -7.02
N ARG A 123 1.55 -20.19 -8.22
CA ARG A 123 1.01 -18.89 -8.63
C ARG A 123 -0.51 -18.92 -8.74
N LEU A 124 -1.08 -19.97 -9.35
CA LEU A 124 -2.52 -20.13 -9.45
C LEU A 124 -3.18 -20.21 -8.07
N ASN A 125 -2.61 -21.00 -7.15
CA ASN A 125 -3.10 -21.12 -5.78
C ASN A 125 -3.03 -19.78 -5.04
N ALA A 126 -1.92 -19.04 -5.16
CA ALA A 126 -1.77 -17.72 -4.56
C ALA A 126 -2.79 -16.71 -5.10
N HIS A 127 -3.11 -16.79 -6.40
CA HIS A 127 -4.14 -15.94 -7.02
C HIS A 127 -5.53 -16.20 -6.44
N GLN A 128 -5.94 -17.46 -6.36
CA GLN A 128 -7.25 -17.85 -5.81
C GLN A 128 -7.40 -17.42 -4.33
N ARG A 129 -6.32 -17.56 -3.55
CA ARG A 129 -6.27 -17.08 -2.15
C ARG A 129 -6.41 -15.57 -2.07
N LEU A 130 -5.72 -14.83 -2.96
CA LEU A 130 -5.80 -13.38 -3.01
C LEU A 130 -7.23 -12.89 -3.33
N GLU A 131 -7.90 -13.49 -4.31
CA GLU A 131 -9.30 -13.16 -4.64
C GLU A 131 -10.23 -13.45 -3.47
N SER A 132 -10.07 -14.61 -2.84
CA SER A 132 -10.84 -15.01 -1.66
C SER A 132 -10.63 -14.03 -0.50
N TYR A 133 -9.38 -13.62 -0.25
CA TYR A 133 -9.03 -12.62 0.75
C TYR A 133 -9.69 -11.27 0.45
N GLN A 134 -9.57 -10.77 -0.78
CA GLN A 134 -10.17 -9.50 -1.21
C GLN A 134 -11.70 -9.54 -1.04
N SER A 135 -12.36 -10.63 -1.43
CA SER A 135 -13.80 -10.82 -1.23
C SER A 135 -14.19 -10.74 0.25
N ARG A 136 -13.39 -11.36 1.12
CA ARG A 136 -13.60 -11.35 2.58
C ARG A 136 -13.46 -9.95 3.16
N ILE A 137 -12.42 -9.22 2.75
CA ILE A 137 -12.19 -7.83 3.18
C ILE A 137 -13.32 -6.92 2.68
N THR A 138 -13.69 -7.01 1.39
CA THR A 138 -14.77 -6.23 0.79
C THR A 138 -16.10 -6.48 1.49
N LYS A 139 -16.45 -7.74 1.77
CA LYS A 139 -17.67 -8.09 2.53
C LYS A 139 -17.65 -7.48 3.94
N SER A 140 -16.53 -7.57 4.65
CA SER A 140 -16.38 -7.01 6.00
C SER A 140 -16.47 -5.48 6.02
N TYR A 141 -15.94 -4.82 4.98
CA TYR A 141 -16.04 -3.38 4.81
C TYR A 141 -17.48 -2.97 4.49
N ASN A 142 -18.07 -3.56 3.46
CA ASN A 142 -19.43 -3.25 3.00
C ASN A 142 -20.48 -3.49 4.09
N LYS A 143 -20.32 -4.52 4.95
CA LYS A 143 -21.20 -4.76 6.10
C LYS A 143 -21.25 -3.58 7.08
N ARG A 144 -20.18 -2.79 7.18
CA ARG A 144 -20.08 -1.61 8.07
C ARG A 144 -20.46 -0.31 7.38
N VAL A 145 -20.57 -0.30 6.05
CA VAL A 145 -20.95 0.90 5.29
C VAL A 145 -22.45 1.13 5.49
N ARG A 146 -22.79 2.26 6.12
CA ARG A 146 -24.17 2.74 6.16
C ARG A 146 -24.42 3.60 4.93
N HIS A 147 -25.28 3.13 4.04
CA HIS A 147 -25.69 3.92 2.89
C HIS A 147 -26.45 5.16 3.35
N ARG A 148 -26.01 6.33 2.89
CA ARG A 148 -26.69 7.61 3.14
C ARG A 148 -27.13 8.14 1.79
N SER A 149 -28.44 8.30 1.63
CA SER A 149 -29.03 8.95 0.47
C SER A 149 -29.78 10.20 0.91
N TYR A 150 -29.66 11.23 0.08
CA TYR A 150 -30.32 12.51 0.25
C TYR A 150 -31.13 12.82 -1.01
N GLN A 151 -32.26 13.48 -0.83
CA GLN A 151 -33.09 13.96 -1.92
C GLN A 151 -32.83 15.45 -2.16
N VAL A 152 -33.19 15.93 -3.34
CA VAL A 152 -33.18 17.37 -3.63
C VAL A 152 -34.08 18.07 -2.60
N ARG A 153 -33.61 19.19 -2.06
CA ARG A 153 -34.18 19.96 -0.93
C ARG A 153 -33.95 19.41 0.48
N ASP A 154 -33.30 18.26 0.64
CA ASP A 154 -32.88 17.83 1.98
C ASP A 154 -31.84 18.82 2.55
N VAL A 155 -31.97 19.13 3.83
CA VAL A 155 -30.99 19.97 4.55
C VAL A 155 -29.92 19.07 5.17
N VAL A 156 -28.65 19.40 4.93
CA VAL A 156 -27.49 18.60 5.34
C VAL A 156 -26.38 19.47 5.90
N PHE A 157 -25.59 18.91 6.80
CA PHE A 157 -24.29 19.45 7.18
C PHE A 157 -23.16 18.78 6.40
N ASP A 158 -22.13 19.53 6.04
CA ASP A 158 -20.86 19.02 5.51
C ASP A 158 -19.81 18.90 6.62
N VAL A 159 -18.92 17.90 6.54
CA VAL A 159 -17.78 17.77 7.46
C VAL A 159 -16.69 18.76 7.09
N ARG A 160 -16.30 19.63 8.02
CA ARG A 160 -15.08 20.45 7.88
C ARG A 160 -13.85 19.53 7.84
N ARG A 161 -13.20 19.48 6.67
CA ARG A 161 -12.01 18.62 6.45
C ARG A 161 -10.77 19.27 7.05
N SER A 162 -9.94 18.49 7.72
CA SER A 162 -8.68 18.94 8.35
C SER A 162 -7.66 19.52 7.36
N ILE A 163 -7.69 19.10 6.09
CA ILE A 163 -6.76 19.53 5.05
C ILE A 163 -6.91 21.03 4.73
N HIS A 164 -8.11 21.60 4.92
CA HIS A 164 -8.37 23.04 4.74
C HIS A 164 -8.18 23.87 6.02
N ILE A 165 -7.83 23.24 7.16
CA ILE A 165 -7.63 23.94 8.43
C ILE A 165 -6.16 24.36 8.55
N GLN A 166 -5.78 25.40 7.82
CA GLN A 166 -4.67 26.24 8.23
C GLN A 166 -5.13 27.03 9.46
N ARG A 167 -4.97 26.55 10.71
CA ARG A 167 -4.90 27.43 11.91
C ARG A 167 -4.61 26.75 13.24
N LYS A 168 -3.75 27.45 13.99
CA LYS A 168 -3.21 27.18 15.32
C LYS A 168 -4.23 27.11 16.49
N ASN A 169 -5.54 27.28 16.24
CA ASN A 169 -6.59 27.36 17.29
C ASN A 169 -7.84 26.49 17.00
N ALA A 170 -7.67 25.30 16.42
CA ALA A 170 -8.78 24.45 15.94
C ALA A 170 -9.63 23.74 17.02
N LYS A 171 -9.40 23.98 18.32
CA LYS A 171 -9.97 23.14 19.40
C LYS A 171 -11.44 23.44 19.75
N MET A 172 -11.99 24.59 19.32
CA MET A 172 -13.37 25.01 19.64
C MET A 172 -14.25 25.30 18.41
N VAL A 173 -13.83 24.89 17.21
CA VAL A 173 -14.61 25.10 15.99
C VAL A 173 -15.53 23.89 15.77
N PRO A 174 -16.83 24.09 15.44
CA PRO A 174 -17.72 22.99 15.08
C PRO A 174 -17.13 22.13 13.96
N LYS A 175 -17.26 20.81 14.09
CA LYS A 175 -16.78 19.85 13.09
C LYS A 175 -17.63 19.84 11.81
N TRP A 176 -18.87 20.29 11.92
CA TRP A 176 -19.86 20.31 10.86
C TRP A 176 -20.09 21.75 10.42
N ASP A 177 -20.28 21.93 9.12
CA ASP A 177 -20.54 23.21 8.47
C ASP A 177 -21.90 23.19 7.77
N GLY A 178 -22.51 24.35 7.60
CA GLY A 178 -23.89 24.49 7.14
C GLY A 178 -24.86 24.86 8.27
N PRO A 179 -26.18 24.87 8.03
CA PRO A 179 -26.92 23.98 7.12
C PRO A 179 -26.84 24.33 5.63
N TYR A 180 -26.75 23.31 4.79
CA TYR A 180 -26.81 23.43 3.33
C TYR A 180 -28.02 22.69 2.77
N VAL A 181 -28.54 23.13 1.61
CA VAL A 181 -29.64 22.46 0.91
C VAL A 181 -29.10 21.66 -0.28
N VAL A 182 -29.52 20.41 -0.42
CA VAL A 182 -29.17 19.58 -1.59
C VAL A 182 -29.89 20.12 -2.83
N GLN A 183 -29.14 20.55 -3.83
CA GLN A 183 -29.68 21.07 -5.10
C GLN A 183 -29.76 19.99 -6.18
N GLU A 184 -28.73 19.15 -6.31
CA GLU A 184 -28.67 18.09 -7.33
C GLU A 184 -28.09 16.81 -6.72
N THR A 185 -28.53 15.66 -7.23
CA THR A 185 -28.05 14.33 -6.85
C THR A 185 -27.36 13.65 -8.03
N TYR A 186 -26.16 13.10 -7.82
CA TYR A 186 -25.42 12.38 -8.86
C TYR A 186 -25.48 10.86 -8.64
N THR A 187 -25.41 10.09 -9.73
CA THR A 187 -25.39 8.62 -9.70
C THR A 187 -24.19 8.04 -8.94
N SER A 188 -23.11 8.81 -8.80
CA SER A 188 -21.89 8.44 -8.06
C SER A 188 -22.02 8.54 -6.53
N GLY A 189 -23.19 8.95 -6.00
CA GLY A 189 -23.39 9.19 -4.57
C GLY A 189 -22.80 10.51 -4.07
N SER A 190 -22.65 11.46 -5.00
CA SER A 190 -22.21 12.83 -4.75
C SER A 190 -23.41 13.77 -4.83
N TYR A 191 -23.36 14.90 -4.12
CA TYR A 191 -24.45 15.86 -4.03
C TYR A 191 -23.94 17.28 -4.25
N LEU A 192 -24.66 18.05 -5.07
CA LEU A 192 -24.44 19.49 -5.20
C LEU A 192 -25.20 20.19 -4.08
N LEU A 193 -24.51 20.99 -3.28
CA LEU A 193 -25.11 21.74 -2.18
C LEU A 193 -25.28 23.22 -2.55
N ALA A 194 -26.23 23.88 -1.90
CA ALA A 194 -26.41 25.32 -1.93
C ALA A 194 -26.45 25.88 -0.49
N ASP A 195 -25.76 27.00 -0.29
CA ASP A 195 -25.81 27.77 0.96
C ASP A 195 -27.12 28.58 1.08
N GLU A 196 -27.34 29.25 2.21
CA GLU A 196 -28.50 30.14 2.45
C GLU A 196 -28.63 31.23 1.37
N ASP A 197 -27.49 31.72 0.87
CA ASP A 197 -27.41 32.71 -0.23
C ASP A 197 -27.59 32.11 -1.64
N GLY A 198 -27.82 30.79 -1.73
CA GLY A 198 -27.97 30.07 -3.01
C GLY A 198 -26.65 29.81 -3.74
N GLN A 199 -25.49 30.08 -3.11
CA GLN A 199 -24.19 29.81 -3.69
C GLN A 199 -23.91 28.30 -3.71
N LYS A 200 -23.48 27.79 -4.86
CA LYS A 200 -23.22 26.36 -5.07
C LYS A 200 -21.92 25.93 -4.38
N VAL A 201 -21.99 24.91 -3.53
CA VAL A 201 -20.85 24.34 -2.80
C VAL A 201 -20.59 22.91 -3.25
N GLY A 202 -19.77 22.80 -4.31
CA GLY A 202 -19.15 21.58 -4.82
C GLY A 202 -20.07 20.38 -5.11
N PRO A 203 -19.55 19.32 -5.72
CA PRO A 203 -20.10 17.99 -5.55
C PRO A 203 -19.43 17.32 -4.34
N ILE A 204 -20.20 17.02 -3.29
CA ILE A 204 -19.72 16.41 -2.04
C ILE A 204 -20.20 14.97 -1.92
N ASN A 205 -19.30 14.04 -1.59
CA ASN A 205 -19.65 12.65 -1.38
C ASN A 205 -20.53 12.47 -0.12
N SER A 206 -21.54 11.61 -0.21
CA SER A 206 -22.48 11.29 0.88
C SER A 206 -21.83 10.94 2.22
N ARG A 207 -20.61 10.38 2.21
CA ARG A 207 -19.81 10.05 3.39
C ARG A 207 -19.51 11.28 4.27
N TYR A 208 -19.40 12.46 3.66
CA TYR A 208 -19.11 13.72 4.35
C TYR A 208 -20.36 14.50 4.74
N LEU A 209 -21.55 13.99 4.39
CA LEU A 209 -22.80 14.66 4.70
C LEU A 209 -23.49 14.03 5.91
N LYS A 210 -24.23 14.85 6.65
CA LYS A 210 -25.12 14.40 7.73
C LYS A 210 -26.46 15.12 7.58
N ARG A 211 -27.57 14.39 7.70
CA ARG A 211 -28.91 14.98 7.64
C ARG A 211 -29.11 15.93 8.81
N TYR A 212 -29.64 17.12 8.52
CA TYR A 212 -30.12 18.06 9.51
C TYR A 212 -31.48 17.59 10.06
N TYR A 213 -31.64 17.61 11.37
CA TYR A 213 -32.93 17.39 12.03
C TYR A 213 -33.20 18.63 12.88
N PRO A 214 -34.31 19.36 12.64
CA PRO A 214 -34.69 20.55 13.40
C PRO A 214 -35.10 20.21 14.84
#